data_AF-A0A6M1RGR6-F1
#
_entry.id   AF-A0A6M1RGR6-F1
#
_cell.length_a   1.000
_cell.length_b   1.000
_cell.length_c   1.000
_cell.angle_alpha   90.00
_cell.angle_beta   90.00
_cell.angle_gamma   90.00
#
_symmetry.space_group_name_H-M   'P 1'
#
loop_
_entity.id
_entity.type
_entity.pdbx_description
1 polymer ?
#
loop_
_entity_poly.entity_id
_entity_poly.type
_entity_poly.pdbx_seq_one_letter_code
_entity_poly.pdbx_strand_id
1 'polypeptide(L)'
;MNVGIIQMPMAWSLDENVAEISRLCARFNRLDLLIFPELATTGFHREVLSHSNEETTRRAIDFLASSAYQARVNIMVGTPTYFDGAIYNSYLLLGRCGTLKSQWHKVGLTQSERRIFSEGSGRNNYSLNGLDIGVVICREIDDLNWFLTEISPNMPDIIVWPGYMEATPRSPTASTIKPRMQKHLRRYRKQQTQHSSNAIGHMH
;
A
#
# COMPACT_ATOMS: atom_id res chain seq x y z
N MET A 1 -14.04 -19.15 -1.53
CA MET A 1 -12.84 -18.57 -0.89
C MET A 1 -13.29 -17.42 -0.01
N ASN A 2 -12.98 -17.45 1.29
CA ASN A 2 -13.31 -16.38 2.24
C ASN A 2 -12.13 -15.41 2.34
N VAL A 3 -12.34 -14.14 1.96
CA VAL A 3 -11.28 -13.13 1.89
C VAL A 3 -11.49 -12.07 2.97
N GLY A 4 -10.42 -11.69 3.67
CA GLY A 4 -10.39 -10.55 4.58
C GLY A 4 -9.59 -9.40 3.98
N ILE A 5 -10.20 -8.24 3.84
CA ILE A 5 -9.51 -7.01 3.41
C ILE A 5 -9.17 -6.22 4.68
N ILE A 6 -7.88 -6.03 4.93
CA ILE A 6 -7.40 -5.43 6.17
C ILE A 6 -7.20 -3.93 5.96
N GLN A 7 -7.84 -3.15 6.83
CA GLN A 7 -7.50 -1.74 7.04
C GLN A 7 -6.87 -1.62 8.43
N MET A 8 -5.59 -1.23 8.47
CA MET A 8 -4.85 -1.03 9.71
C MET A 8 -4.17 0.34 9.71
N PRO A 9 -4.07 1.02 10.87
CA PRO A 9 -3.13 2.12 11.00
C PRO A 9 -1.71 1.57 10.80
N MET A 10 -0.89 2.28 10.03
CA MET A 10 0.52 1.92 9.87
C MET A 10 1.35 2.80 10.80
N ALA A 11 2.11 2.15 11.68
CA ALA A 11 3.16 2.77 12.46
C ALA A 11 4.33 3.18 11.56
N TRP A 12 5.25 3.96 12.12
CA TRP A 12 6.49 4.35 11.44
C TRP A 12 7.56 3.26 11.50
N SER A 13 7.46 2.35 12.47
CA SER A 13 8.43 1.28 12.67
C SER A 13 8.01 0.01 11.95
N LEU A 14 9.01 -0.65 11.35
CA LEU A 14 8.84 -1.97 10.72
C LEU A 14 8.30 -3.00 11.72
N ASP A 15 8.87 -3.02 12.92
CA ASP A 15 8.56 -4.03 13.94
C ASP A 15 7.11 -3.94 14.44
N GLU A 16 6.58 -2.73 14.68
CA GLU A 16 5.20 -2.57 15.14
C GLU A 16 4.20 -3.02 14.08
N ASN A 17 4.43 -2.63 12.82
CA ASN A 17 3.58 -3.03 11.71
C ASN A 17 3.60 -4.55 11.49
N VAL A 18 4.79 -5.16 11.48
CA VAL A 18 4.96 -6.61 11.32
C VAL A 18 4.29 -7.37 12.47
N ALA A 19 4.41 -6.89 13.70
CA ALA A 19 3.74 -7.47 14.86
C ALA A 19 2.21 -7.38 14.73
N GLU A 20 1.67 -6.24 14.28
CA GLU A 20 0.23 -6.08 14.06
C GLU A 20 -0.29 -6.98 12.94
N ILE A 21 0.44 -7.09 11.82
CA ILE A 21 0.10 -8.02 10.72
C ILE A 21 0.05 -9.46 11.25
N SER A 22 1.07 -9.89 12.00
CA SER A 22 1.10 -11.24 12.61
C SER A 22 -0.08 -11.49 13.55
N ARG A 23 -0.41 -10.51 14.40
CA ARG A 23 -1.57 -10.57 15.30
C ARG A 23 -2.88 -10.71 14.51
N LEU A 24 -3.01 -10.00 13.39
CA LEU A 24 -4.19 -10.08 12.51
C LEU A 24 -4.28 -11.44 11.79
N CYS A 25 -3.14 -12.02 11.37
CA CYS A 25 -3.09 -13.40 10.86
C CYS A 25 -3.66 -14.39 11.88
N ALA A 26 -3.20 -14.32 13.13
CA ALA A 26 -3.68 -15.19 14.20
C ALA A 26 -5.17 -14.97 14.50
N ARG A 27 -5.63 -13.72 14.54
CA ARG A 27 -7.03 -13.36 14.83
C ARG A 27 -8.00 -13.86 13.75
N PHE A 28 -7.60 -13.79 12.48
CA PHE A 28 -8.48 -14.08 11.34
C PHE A 28 -8.09 -15.37 10.60
N ASN A 29 -7.51 -16.34 11.33
CA ASN A 29 -7.02 -17.63 10.82
C ASN A 29 -8.08 -18.55 10.19
N ARG A 30 -9.37 -18.21 10.27
CA ARG A 30 -10.48 -18.94 9.63
C ARG A 30 -10.72 -18.51 8.18
N LEU A 31 -10.08 -17.44 7.72
CA LEU A 31 -10.18 -16.95 6.35
C LEU A 31 -9.18 -17.67 5.44
N ASP A 32 -9.46 -17.69 4.14
CA ASP A 32 -8.58 -18.30 3.15
C ASP A 32 -7.41 -17.40 2.75
N LEU A 33 -7.66 -16.08 2.76
CA LEU A 33 -6.74 -15.04 2.32
C LEU A 33 -6.98 -13.76 3.12
N LEU A 34 -5.91 -13.15 3.62
CA LEU A 34 -5.92 -11.78 4.15
C LEU A 34 -5.15 -10.86 3.20
N ILE A 35 -5.71 -9.70 2.89
CA ILE A 35 -5.15 -8.71 1.99
C ILE A 35 -4.81 -7.47 2.80
N PHE A 36 -3.53 -7.15 2.88
CA PHE A 36 -3.01 -5.99 3.61
C PHE A 36 -2.70 -4.82 2.66
N PRO A 37 -2.61 -3.58 3.18
CA PRO A 37 -2.32 -2.40 2.36
C PRO A 37 -0.96 -2.45 1.63
N GLU A 38 -0.79 -1.51 0.70
CA GLU A 38 0.50 -1.18 0.09
C GLU A 38 1.50 -0.73 1.17
N LEU A 39 2.76 -1.21 1.08
CA LEU A 39 3.83 -0.95 2.06
C LEU A 39 3.40 -1.15 3.53
N ALA A 40 2.49 -2.08 3.81
CA ALA A 40 1.98 -2.36 5.15
C ALA A 40 3.05 -2.64 6.19
N THR A 41 4.21 -3.21 5.81
CA THR A 41 5.30 -3.50 6.75
C THR A 41 6.04 -2.25 7.20
N THR A 42 6.24 -1.24 6.35
CA THR A 42 7.02 -0.04 6.67
C THR A 42 6.17 1.22 6.86
N GLY A 43 4.90 1.17 6.48
CA GLY A 43 4.10 2.37 6.28
C GLY A 43 4.44 3.09 4.97
N PHE A 44 3.55 4.00 4.58
CA PHE A 44 3.72 4.87 3.41
C PHE A 44 4.15 6.28 3.85
N HIS A 45 5.45 6.47 4.08
CA HIS A 45 6.00 7.77 4.50
C HIS A 45 7.38 8.06 3.86
N ARG A 46 7.81 9.33 3.91
CA ARG A 46 9.10 9.77 3.31
C ARG A 46 10.33 9.07 3.88
N GLU A 47 10.19 8.49 5.06
CA GLU A 47 11.24 7.83 5.85
C GLU A 47 11.27 6.31 5.68
N VAL A 48 10.65 5.73 4.64
CA VAL A 48 10.63 4.25 4.45
C VAL A 48 12.05 3.66 4.54
N LEU A 49 13.04 4.33 3.95
CA LEU A 49 14.43 3.86 3.96
C LEU A 49 15.18 4.03 5.29
N SER A 50 14.71 4.88 6.21
CA SER A 50 15.35 5.01 7.53
C SER A 50 14.90 3.93 8.50
N HIS A 51 13.77 3.27 8.23
CA HIS A 51 13.16 2.26 9.10
C HIS A 51 13.27 0.84 8.54
N SER A 52 13.82 0.65 7.33
CA SER A 52 14.07 -0.67 6.77
C SER A 52 15.31 -0.70 5.87
N ASN A 53 16.06 -1.80 5.93
CA ASN A 53 17.09 -2.18 4.97
C ASN A 53 16.83 -3.61 4.46
N GLU A 54 17.67 -4.10 3.55
CA GLU A 54 17.56 -5.45 2.99
C GLU A 54 17.46 -6.54 4.07
N GLU A 55 18.32 -6.48 5.08
CA GLU A 55 18.38 -7.50 6.11
C GLU A 55 17.15 -7.47 7.02
N THR A 56 16.76 -6.29 7.52
CA THR A 56 15.58 -6.16 8.40
C THR A 56 14.30 -6.54 7.66
N THR A 57 14.20 -6.15 6.38
CA THR A 57 13.07 -6.47 5.52
C THR A 57 12.98 -7.96 5.26
N ARG A 58 14.11 -8.63 4.97
CA ARG A 58 14.14 -10.08 4.80
C ARG A 58 13.68 -10.80 6.07
N ARG A 59 14.18 -10.40 7.24
CA ARG A 59 13.75 -10.97 8.53
C ARG A 59 12.25 -10.76 8.78
N ALA A 60 11.72 -9.59 8.43
CA ALA A 60 10.28 -9.31 8.52
C ALA A 60 9.45 -10.23 7.61
N ILE A 61 9.88 -10.42 6.36
CA ILE A 61 9.22 -11.33 5.41
C ILE A 61 9.24 -12.78 5.94
N ASP A 62 10.39 -13.26 6.44
CA ASP A 62 10.54 -14.60 7.02
C ASP A 62 9.62 -14.80 8.25
N PHE A 63 9.51 -13.77 9.09
CA PHE A 63 8.62 -13.77 10.25
C PHE A 63 7.14 -13.78 9.84
N LEU A 64 6.75 -13.00 8.82
CA LEU A 64 5.39 -12.98 8.30
C LEU A 64 5.03 -14.30 7.60
N ALA A 65 5.97 -14.93 6.90
CA ALA A 65 5.79 -16.25 6.33
C ALA A 65 5.57 -17.30 7.44
N SER A 66 6.34 -17.23 8.51
CA SER A 66 6.14 -18.08 9.70
C SER A 66 4.78 -17.83 10.36
N SER A 67 4.34 -16.58 10.43
CA SER A 67 3.02 -16.20 10.97
C SER A 67 1.89 -16.76 10.11
N ALA A 68 2.01 -16.68 8.78
CA ALA A 68 1.06 -17.25 7.83
C ALA A 68 0.97 -18.79 7.96
N TYR A 69 2.12 -19.46 8.16
CA TYR A 69 2.18 -20.90 8.44
C TYR A 69 1.45 -21.28 9.74
N GLN A 70 1.77 -20.59 10.84
CA GLN A 70 1.18 -20.86 12.15
C GLN A 70 -0.34 -20.64 12.14
N ALA A 71 -0.80 -19.58 11.49
CA ALA A 71 -2.22 -19.26 11.34
C ALA A 71 -2.90 -20.06 10.22
N ARG A 72 -2.16 -20.82 9.40
CA ARG A 72 -2.67 -21.59 8.24
C ARG A 72 -3.51 -20.74 7.28
N VAL A 73 -3.13 -19.48 7.09
CA VAL A 73 -3.82 -18.51 6.25
C VAL A 73 -2.88 -17.97 5.18
N ASN A 74 -3.38 -17.73 3.96
CA ASN A 74 -2.59 -17.02 2.95
C ASN A 74 -2.65 -15.52 3.25
N ILE A 75 -1.56 -14.80 3.03
CA ILE A 75 -1.56 -13.34 3.17
C ILE A 75 -0.95 -12.66 1.94
N MET A 76 -1.59 -11.60 1.50
CA MET A 76 -1.05 -10.66 0.52
C MET A 76 -0.64 -9.39 1.25
N VAL A 77 0.63 -8.99 1.18
CA VAL A 77 1.17 -7.91 2.01
C VAL A 77 2.14 -7.02 1.23
N GLY A 78 1.98 -5.71 1.40
CA GLY A 78 2.90 -4.72 0.82
C GLY A 78 4.15 -4.52 1.68
N THR A 79 5.31 -4.51 1.05
CA THR A 79 6.62 -4.32 1.70
C THR A 79 7.64 -3.82 0.68
N PRO A 80 8.67 -3.06 1.09
CA PRO A 80 9.84 -2.95 0.23
C PRO A 80 10.47 -4.33 0.03
N THR A 81 11.15 -4.54 -1.09
CA THR A 81 12.09 -5.65 -1.30
C THR A 81 13.35 -5.14 -1.95
N TYR A 82 14.47 -5.83 -1.72
CA TYR A 82 15.79 -5.43 -2.17
C TYR A 82 16.34 -6.51 -3.10
N PHE A 83 16.89 -6.09 -4.23
CA PHE A 83 17.52 -7.00 -5.19
C PHE A 83 18.57 -6.24 -5.99
N ASP A 84 19.79 -6.76 -6.03
CA ASP A 84 20.92 -6.19 -6.81
C ASP A 84 21.14 -4.68 -6.59
N GLY A 85 21.09 -4.24 -5.33
CA GLY A 85 21.24 -2.83 -4.95
C GLY A 85 20.03 -1.93 -5.28
N ALA A 86 19.00 -2.46 -5.93
CA ALA A 86 17.74 -1.77 -6.18
C ALA A 86 16.71 -2.08 -5.08
N ILE A 87 15.77 -1.14 -4.88
CA ILE A 87 14.69 -1.24 -3.91
C ILE A 87 13.37 -1.18 -4.69
N TYR A 88 12.43 -2.07 -4.40
CA TYR A 88 11.14 -2.12 -5.09
C TYR A 88 10.01 -1.96 -4.10
N ASN A 89 8.96 -1.23 -4.51
CA ASN A 89 7.67 -1.26 -3.81
C ASN A 89 6.97 -2.55 -4.23
N SER A 90 6.90 -3.52 -3.32
CA SER A 90 6.51 -4.88 -3.65
C SER A 90 5.25 -5.30 -2.93
N TYR A 91 4.53 -6.21 -3.56
CA TYR A 91 3.38 -6.88 -3.00
C TYR A 91 3.64 -8.39 -3.03
N LEU A 92 3.58 -9.03 -1.88
CA LEU A 92 3.95 -10.44 -1.72
C LEU A 92 2.72 -11.27 -1.41
N LEU A 93 2.62 -12.45 -2.00
CA LEU A 93 1.72 -13.50 -1.53
C LEU A 93 2.53 -14.52 -0.73
N LEU A 94 2.33 -14.55 0.59
CA LEU A 94 2.88 -15.56 1.48
C LEU A 94 1.80 -16.63 1.72
N GLY A 95 2.11 -17.87 1.33
CA GLY A 95 1.15 -18.96 1.40
C GLY A 95 0.97 -19.50 2.82
N ARG A 96 -0.18 -20.16 3.07
CA ARG A 96 -0.51 -20.84 4.33
C ARG A 96 0.47 -21.94 4.77
N CYS A 97 1.42 -22.32 3.90
CA CYS A 97 2.52 -23.23 4.21
C CYS A 97 3.83 -22.53 4.58
N GLY A 98 3.83 -21.21 4.75
CA GLY A 98 5.00 -20.43 5.16
C GLY A 98 6.03 -20.18 4.06
N THR A 99 5.59 -20.14 2.81
CA THR A 99 6.48 -19.92 1.66
C THR A 99 5.99 -18.73 0.85
N LEU A 100 6.91 -17.93 0.32
CA LEU A 100 6.61 -16.95 -0.73
C LEU A 100 6.08 -17.68 -1.97
N LYS A 101 4.90 -17.28 -2.45
CA LYS A 101 4.21 -17.88 -3.58
C LYS A 101 4.25 -17.02 -4.83
N SER A 102 4.17 -15.71 -4.65
CA SER A 102 4.23 -14.72 -5.72
C SER A 102 4.73 -13.39 -5.17
N GLN A 103 5.31 -12.60 -6.05
CA GLN A 103 5.85 -11.27 -5.77
C GLN A 103 5.60 -10.38 -6.98
N TRP A 104 5.01 -9.22 -6.73
CA TRP A 104 4.78 -8.19 -7.73
C TRP A 104 5.53 -6.93 -7.36
N HIS A 105 6.25 -6.35 -8.31
CA HIS A 105 6.87 -5.04 -8.17
C HIS A 105 5.98 -3.98 -8.81
N LYS A 106 5.84 -2.83 -8.14
CA LYS A 106 5.12 -1.69 -8.70
C LYS A 106 5.84 -1.18 -9.95
N VAL A 107 5.09 -1.12 -11.05
CA VAL A 107 5.53 -0.65 -12.36
C VAL A 107 5.19 0.84 -12.48
N GLY A 108 3.94 1.22 -12.22
CA GLY A 108 3.47 2.61 -12.32
C GLY A 108 3.92 3.51 -11.16
N LEU A 109 5.23 3.81 -11.08
CA LEU A 109 5.78 4.68 -10.03
C LEU A 109 5.49 6.16 -10.28
N THR A 110 5.04 6.86 -9.24
CA THR A 110 4.99 8.33 -9.22
C THR A 110 6.38 8.95 -9.24
N GLN A 111 6.49 10.22 -9.62
CA GLN A 111 7.75 10.97 -9.53
C GLN A 111 8.34 10.97 -8.11
N SER A 112 7.49 10.92 -7.08
CA SER A 112 7.94 10.81 -5.69
C SER A 112 8.53 9.45 -5.34
N GLU A 113 7.93 8.39 -5.84
CA GLU A 113 8.37 7.01 -5.58
C GLU A 113 9.65 6.70 -6.33
N ARG A 114 9.85 7.23 -7.55
CA ARG A 114 11.08 7.06 -8.34
C ARG A 114 12.36 7.59 -7.65
N ARG A 115 12.23 8.36 -6.56
CA ARG A 115 13.38 8.76 -5.73
C ARG A 115 13.86 7.68 -4.77
N ILE A 116 13.05 6.64 -4.56
CA ILE A 116 13.27 5.59 -3.55
C ILE A 116 13.24 4.22 -4.21
N PHE A 117 12.26 3.97 -5.08
CA PHE A 117 11.99 2.68 -5.69
C PHE A 117 12.39 2.65 -7.16
N SER A 118 12.92 1.51 -7.57
CA SER A 118 13.09 1.09 -8.95
C SER A 118 11.76 0.57 -9.50
N GLU A 119 11.55 0.79 -10.80
CA GLU A 119 10.38 0.34 -11.53
C GLU A 119 10.41 -1.18 -11.71
N GLY A 120 9.29 -1.83 -11.39
CA GLY A 120 9.08 -3.23 -11.69
C GLY A 120 8.93 -3.48 -13.20
N SER A 121 8.89 -4.75 -13.58
CA SER A 121 8.62 -5.16 -14.96
C SER A 121 7.46 -6.14 -15.03
N GLY A 122 6.57 -5.89 -16.00
CA GLY A 122 5.45 -6.75 -16.34
C GLY A 122 4.39 -6.95 -15.26
N ARG A 123 3.40 -7.77 -15.57
CA ARG A 123 2.39 -8.24 -14.62
C ARG A 123 1.91 -9.63 -14.97
N ASN A 124 1.68 -10.45 -13.94
CA ASN A 124 1.16 -11.81 -14.07
C ASN A 124 0.10 -12.07 -13.00
N ASN A 125 -0.80 -13.00 -13.29
CA ASN A 125 -1.73 -13.52 -12.29
C ASN A 125 -1.07 -14.59 -11.43
N TYR A 126 -1.67 -14.83 -10.27
CA TYR A 126 -1.41 -16.01 -9.44
C TYR A 126 -2.71 -16.77 -9.17
N SER A 127 -2.72 -18.06 -9.47
CA SER A 127 -3.89 -18.91 -9.20
C SER A 127 -3.92 -19.37 -7.75
N LEU A 128 -4.94 -18.96 -7.00
CA LEU A 128 -5.15 -19.36 -5.61
C LEU A 128 -6.54 -19.97 -5.45
N ASN A 129 -6.59 -21.23 -5.02
CA ASN A 129 -7.84 -22.00 -4.86
C ASN A 129 -8.72 -22.01 -6.13
N GLY A 130 -8.09 -22.06 -7.30
CA GLY A 130 -8.77 -22.09 -8.60
C GLY A 130 -9.30 -20.75 -9.10
N LEU A 131 -8.92 -19.63 -8.45
CA LEU A 131 -9.19 -18.27 -8.90
C LEU A 131 -7.89 -17.58 -9.27
N ASP A 132 -7.85 -16.98 -10.44
CA ASP A 132 -6.71 -16.20 -10.90
C ASP A 132 -6.77 -14.79 -10.32
N ILE A 133 -5.74 -14.45 -9.54
CA ILE A 133 -5.63 -13.17 -8.86
C ILE A 133 -4.61 -12.30 -9.59
N GLY A 134 -5.07 -11.17 -10.10
CA GLY A 134 -4.23 -10.06 -10.57
C GLY A 134 -4.02 -9.03 -9.46
N VAL A 135 -2.91 -8.31 -9.51
CA VAL A 135 -2.63 -7.21 -8.58
C VAL A 135 -2.47 -5.93 -9.40
N VAL A 136 -2.99 -4.81 -8.89
CA VAL A 136 -2.77 -3.45 -9.42
C VAL A 136 -2.46 -2.57 -8.23
N ILE A 137 -1.26 -2.02 -8.09
CA ILE A 137 -0.80 -1.35 -6.87
C ILE A 137 -1.13 0.14 -6.92
N CYS A 138 -2.05 0.58 -6.05
CA CYS A 138 -2.36 1.99 -5.80
C CYS A 138 -2.63 2.76 -7.10
N ARG A 139 -1.78 3.73 -7.45
CA ARG A 139 -1.96 4.56 -8.64
C ARG A 139 -1.86 3.85 -9.99
N GLU A 140 -1.41 2.60 -10.03
CA GLU A 140 -1.45 1.80 -11.26
C GLU A 140 -2.87 1.65 -11.82
N ILE A 141 -3.90 1.79 -10.97
CA ILE A 141 -5.30 1.74 -11.42
C ILE A 141 -5.65 2.82 -12.45
N ASP A 142 -4.91 3.95 -12.43
CA ASP A 142 -5.12 5.06 -13.37
C ASP A 142 -4.73 4.67 -14.81
N ASP A 143 -3.92 3.61 -14.98
CA ASP A 143 -3.53 3.04 -16.27
C ASP A 143 -3.86 1.54 -16.34
N LEU A 144 -5.16 1.25 -16.30
CA LEU A 144 -5.65 -0.13 -16.39
C LEU A 144 -5.38 -0.75 -17.77
N ASN A 145 -5.23 0.03 -18.83
CA ASN A 145 -4.97 -0.49 -20.19
C ASN A 145 -3.62 -1.20 -20.27
N TRP A 146 -2.57 -0.63 -19.67
CA TRP A 146 -1.29 -1.32 -19.52
C TRP A 146 -1.47 -2.66 -18.80
N PHE A 147 -2.15 -2.66 -17.65
CA PHE A 147 -2.39 -3.88 -16.86
C PHE A 147 -3.10 -4.97 -17.69
N LEU A 148 -4.21 -4.62 -18.35
CA LEU A 148 -5.00 -5.57 -19.15
C LEU A 148 -4.21 -6.11 -20.34
N THR A 149 -3.31 -5.31 -20.92
CA THR A 149 -2.42 -5.74 -22.01
C THR A 149 -1.41 -6.77 -21.52
N GLU A 150 -0.80 -6.54 -20.36
CA GLU A 150 0.19 -7.46 -19.76
C GLU A 150 -0.41 -8.82 -19.40
N ILE A 151 -1.61 -8.84 -18.82
CA ILE A 151 -2.20 -10.08 -18.32
C ILE A 151 -2.94 -10.89 -19.41
N SER A 152 -3.18 -10.31 -20.59
CA SER A 152 -3.84 -10.98 -21.72
C SER A 152 -3.00 -12.18 -22.24
N PRO A 153 -3.63 -13.31 -22.63
CA PRO A 153 -5.07 -13.60 -22.64
C PRO A 153 -5.61 -14.12 -21.29
N ASN A 154 -4.77 -14.23 -20.27
CA ASN A 154 -5.09 -14.83 -18.98
C ASN A 154 -5.72 -13.78 -18.06
N MET A 155 -6.98 -13.45 -18.30
CA MET A 155 -7.73 -12.48 -17.48
C MET A 155 -7.87 -12.96 -16.02
N PRO A 156 -7.62 -12.12 -15.01
CA PRO A 156 -7.84 -12.51 -13.63
C PRO A 156 -9.34 -12.56 -13.31
N ASP A 157 -9.74 -13.50 -12.46
CA ASP A 157 -11.06 -13.53 -11.84
C ASP A 157 -11.22 -12.43 -10.79
N ILE A 158 -10.12 -12.06 -10.13
CA ILE A 158 -10.08 -11.06 -9.06
C ILE A 158 -8.90 -10.12 -9.26
N ILE A 159 -9.14 -8.81 -9.18
CA ILE A 159 -8.08 -7.80 -9.08
C ILE A 159 -7.96 -7.33 -7.64
N VAL A 160 -6.77 -7.47 -7.06
CA VAL A 160 -6.41 -6.94 -5.76
C VAL A 160 -5.75 -5.58 -5.95
N TRP A 161 -6.35 -4.55 -5.37
CA TRP A 161 -5.90 -3.16 -5.46
C TRP A 161 -5.43 -2.63 -4.10
N PRO A 162 -4.19 -2.96 -3.66
CA PRO A 162 -3.65 -2.44 -2.43
C PRO A 162 -3.23 -0.98 -2.62
N GLY A 163 -3.59 -0.12 -1.67
CA GLY A 163 -3.17 1.27 -1.70
C GLY A 163 -3.33 1.94 -0.35
N TYR A 164 -2.68 3.09 -0.20
CA TYR A 164 -2.91 4.00 0.91
C TYR A 164 -3.52 5.29 0.36
N MET A 165 -4.82 5.47 0.60
CA MET A 165 -5.57 6.64 0.15
C MET A 165 -6.05 7.42 1.35
N GLU A 166 -5.59 8.67 1.47
CA GLU A 166 -6.21 9.59 2.41
C GLU A 166 -7.55 10.05 1.80
N ALA A 167 -8.65 9.80 2.52
CA ALA A 167 -9.94 10.31 2.08
C ALA A 167 -9.87 11.84 2.03
N THR A 168 -10.08 12.44 0.86
CA THR A 168 -10.29 13.88 0.77
C THR A 168 -11.43 14.22 1.74
N PRO A 169 -11.22 15.11 2.72
CA PRO A 169 -12.28 15.49 3.63
C PRO A 169 -13.45 15.99 2.79
N ARG A 170 -14.63 15.34 2.91
CA ARG A 170 -15.86 15.95 2.39
C ARG A 170 -15.93 17.34 2.97
N SER A 171 -16.12 18.35 2.12
CA SER A 171 -16.27 19.75 2.54
C SER A 171 -17.15 19.79 3.78
N PRO A 172 -16.66 20.28 4.93
CA PRO A 172 -17.43 20.21 6.16
C PRO A 172 -18.74 20.97 5.95
N THR A 173 -19.87 20.28 6.12
CA THR A 173 -21.14 20.96 6.33
C THR A 173 -20.99 21.80 7.60
N ALA A 174 -21.48 23.04 7.55
CA ALA A 174 -21.12 24.11 8.48
C ALA A 174 -21.42 23.85 9.98
N SER A 175 -22.07 22.74 10.33
CA SER A 175 -22.58 22.46 11.67
C SER A 175 -21.61 21.75 12.62
N THR A 176 -20.44 21.25 12.19
CA THR A 176 -19.59 20.40 13.07
C THR A 176 -18.13 20.87 13.16
N ILE A 177 -17.88 22.18 13.24
CA ILE A 177 -16.51 22.70 13.40
C ILE A 177 -16.26 23.09 14.86
N LYS A 178 -15.47 22.27 15.58
CA LYS A 178 -14.96 22.58 16.94
C LYS A 178 -14.29 23.97 16.98
N PRO A 179 -14.44 24.78 18.05
CA PRO A 179 -13.99 26.18 18.09
C PRO A 179 -12.50 26.40 17.76
N ARG A 180 -11.66 25.42 18.12
CA ARG A 180 -10.20 25.46 17.88
C ARG A 180 -9.85 25.37 16.38
N MET A 181 -10.67 24.67 15.59
CA MET A 181 -10.50 24.49 14.15
C MET A 181 -11.00 25.72 13.36
N GLN A 182 -11.99 26.46 13.87
CA GLN A 182 -12.47 27.71 13.25
C GLN A 182 -11.39 28.79 13.21
N LYS A 183 -10.55 28.89 14.25
CA LYS A 183 -9.42 29.85 14.29
C LYS A 183 -8.35 29.52 13.26
N HIS A 184 -8.10 28.22 13.01
CA HIS A 184 -7.15 27.76 11.99
C HIS A 184 -7.68 28.03 10.57
N LEU A 185 -8.96 27.72 10.32
CA LEU A 185 -9.63 27.98 9.04
C LEU A 185 -9.73 29.48 8.72
N ARG A 186 -9.95 30.34 9.72
CA ARG A 186 -9.91 31.81 9.54
C ARG A 186 -8.51 32.30 9.16
N ARG A 187 -7.45 31.73 9.72
CA ARG A 187 -6.06 32.06 9.35
C ARG A 187 -5.73 31.59 7.93
N TYR A 188 -6.15 30.38 7.58
CA TYR A 188 -5.96 29.82 6.25
C TYR A 188 -6.68 30.63 5.16
N ARG A 189 -7.94 31.04 5.39
CA ARG A 189 -8.68 31.91 4.46
C ARG A 189 -8.04 33.28 4.30
N LYS A 190 -7.54 33.89 5.38
CA LYS A 190 -6.81 35.18 5.29
C LYS A 190 -5.53 35.06 4.46
N GLN A 191 -4.78 33.96 4.61
CA GLN A 191 -3.56 33.70 3.83
C GLN A 191 -3.88 33.49 2.33
N GLN A 192 -4.96 32.78 2.00
CA GLN A 192 -5.38 32.63 0.61
C GLN A 192 -5.84 33.96 -0.01
N THR A 193 -6.60 34.79 0.70
CA THR A 193 -6.98 36.11 0.18
C THR A 193 -5.80 37.05 -0.03
N GLN A 194 -4.76 36.98 0.81
CA GLN A 194 -3.53 37.77 0.62
C GLN A 194 -2.67 37.27 -0.56
N HIS A 195 -2.63 35.96 -0.82
CA HIS A 195 -1.96 35.43 -2.01
C HIS A 195 -2.71 35.74 -3.31
N SER A 196 -4.04 35.73 -3.30
CA SER A 196 -4.84 36.11 -4.48
C SER A 196 -4.77 37.60 -4.81
N SER A 197 -4.65 38.49 -3.82
CA SER A 197 -4.46 39.93 -4.07
C SER A 197 -3.07 40.29 -4.60
N ASN A 198 -2.03 39.55 -4.22
CA ASN A 198 -0.67 39.79 -4.72
C ASN A 198 -0.40 39.20 -6.12
N ALA A 199 -1.22 38.24 -6.59
CA ALA A 199 -1.09 37.63 -7.91
C ALA A 199 -1.77 38.45 -9.03
N ILE A 200 -2.61 39.43 -8.70
CA ILE A 200 -3.34 40.27 -9.67
C ILE A 200 -2.61 41.62 -9.92
N GLY A 201 -1.63 41.98 -9.09
CA GLY A 201 -0.89 43.26 -9.18
C GLY A 201 0.35 43.28 -10.09
N HIS A 202 0.66 42.18 -10.80
CA HIS A 202 1.83 42.09 -11.69
C HIS A 202 1.49 41.75 -13.15
N MET A 203 0.28 42.09 -13.58
CA MET A 203 -0.06 42.24 -15.00
C MET A 203 -0.72 43.61 -15.20
N HIS A 204 0.09 44.66 -15.17
CA HIS A 204 -0.09 45.91 -15.91
C HIS A 204 1.25 46.66 -15.99
#